data_AF-A0A371CGF6-F1
#
_entry.id   AF-A0A371CGF6-F1
#
_cell.length_a   1.000
_cell.length_b   1.000
_cell.length_c   1.000
_cell.angle_alpha   90.00
_cell.angle_beta   90.00
_cell.angle_gamma   90.00
#
_symmetry.space_group_name_H-M   'P 1'
#
loop_
_entity.id
_entity.type
_entity.pdbx_description
1 polymer ?
#
loop_
_entity_poly.entity_id
_entity_poly.type
_entity_poly.pdbx_seq_one_letter_code
_entity_poly.pdbx_strand_id
1 'polypeptide(L)'
;GKKQVVLGDFVEIVLLENIIAPLTDVARVRLDGVNLPFLTPSARWIRQDVTVAQANKVRNCVLLGVDDQGVACCSSEHCTSGTFYYPEEQPLRYCTHCERWYHVRCMRQIGTVASIRSLTYAQGSEPPSWIVWKAPSTTPSHVASDLEHLVTLPIQRGYLLGPPGAHPLLSFEMFSIALRQAVRSRRFKAPTTTTEAEVVLQNMLKTTLLENNDLSLREATAALHWLARVPMGQRPIYECPRRAHHVL
;
A
#
# COMPACT_ATOMS: atom_id res chain seq x y z
N GLY A 1 -6.98 1.49 14.04
CA GLY A 1 -6.30 2.77 13.72
C GLY A 1 -7.21 3.98 13.94
N LYS A 2 -6.68 5.20 13.87
CA LYS A 2 -7.39 6.47 14.11
C LYS A 2 -8.47 6.80 13.07
N LYS A 3 -8.34 6.27 11.85
CA LYS A 3 -9.30 6.45 10.73
C LYS A 3 -10.03 5.16 10.35
N GLN A 4 -9.84 4.10 11.13
CA GLN A 4 -10.49 2.82 10.89
C GLN A 4 -11.93 2.89 11.42
N VAL A 5 -12.88 2.51 10.57
CA VAL A 5 -14.25 2.20 10.95
C VAL A 5 -14.35 0.69 11.12
N VAL A 6 -15.20 0.22 12.04
CA VAL A 6 -15.48 -1.20 12.24
C VAL A 6 -16.97 -1.46 12.03
N LEU A 7 -17.31 -2.59 11.40
CA LEU A 7 -18.68 -3.09 11.39
C LEU A 7 -18.93 -3.78 12.72
N GLY A 8 -20.07 -3.47 13.35
CA GLY A 8 -20.52 -4.23 14.51
C GLY A 8 -22.01 -4.53 14.39
N ASP A 9 -22.38 -5.68 14.92
CA ASP A 9 -23.77 -6.12 15.02
C ASP A 9 -24.36 -5.55 16.30
N PHE A 10 -24.80 -4.30 16.23
CA PHE A 10 -25.44 -3.60 17.35
C PHE A 10 -26.96 -3.67 17.19
N VAL A 11 -27.65 -4.28 18.16
CA VAL A 11 -29.12 -4.33 18.21
C VAL A 11 -29.71 -3.01 18.72
N GLU A 12 -28.92 -2.20 19.43
CA GLU A 12 -29.33 -0.86 19.84
C GLU A 12 -29.08 0.14 18.71
N ILE A 13 -30.17 0.67 18.14
CA ILE A 13 -30.14 1.94 17.40
C ILE A 13 -29.75 3.00 18.43
N VAL A 14 -28.46 3.28 18.55
CA VAL A 14 -28.02 4.49 19.24
C VAL A 14 -28.44 5.64 18.34
N LEU A 15 -29.54 6.30 18.70
CA LEU A 15 -29.89 7.63 18.18
C LEU A 15 -28.76 8.59 18.56
N LEU A 16 -27.68 8.56 17.77
CA LEU A 16 -26.66 9.60 17.77
C LEU A 16 -27.30 10.80 17.07
N GLU A 17 -28.01 11.63 17.85
CA GLU A 17 -28.58 12.91 17.43
C GLU A 17 -27.54 13.93 16.91
N ASN A 18 -26.26 13.55 16.79
CA ASN A 18 -25.23 14.35 16.15
C ASN A 18 -24.60 13.59 14.99
N ILE A 19 -25.19 13.85 13.81
CA ILE A 19 -24.61 13.67 12.47
C ILE A 19 -24.49 12.20 12.02
N ILE A 20 -25.57 11.65 11.48
CA ILE A 20 -25.47 10.69 10.37
C ILE A 20 -25.23 11.50 9.10
N ALA A 21 -24.06 12.12 8.99
CA ALA A 21 -23.55 12.40 7.65
C ALA A 21 -23.34 11.01 7.03
N PRO A 22 -23.90 10.71 5.85
CA PRO A 22 -23.60 9.46 5.18
C PRO A 22 -22.08 9.30 5.13
N LEU A 23 -21.58 8.16 5.59
CA LEU A 23 -20.17 7.79 5.45
C LEU A 23 -19.92 7.57 3.95
N THR A 24 -19.78 8.66 3.20
CA THR A 24 -19.75 8.62 1.73
C THR A 24 -18.46 7.98 1.21
N ASP A 25 -17.39 7.95 2.01
CA ASP A 25 -16.04 7.68 1.51
C ASP A 25 -15.24 6.77 2.44
N VAL A 26 -15.68 5.52 2.57
CA VAL A 26 -15.00 4.48 3.37
C VAL A 26 -14.42 3.41 2.47
N ALA A 27 -13.10 3.37 2.37
CA ALA A 27 -12.40 2.33 1.62
C ALA A 27 -12.53 0.97 2.29
N ARG A 28 -12.85 -0.05 1.50
CA ARG A 28 -12.99 -1.43 1.96
C ARG A 28 -11.69 -2.19 1.76
N VAL A 29 -11.17 -2.79 2.82
CA VAL A 29 -9.89 -3.51 2.85
C VAL A 29 -10.13 -4.98 3.14
N ARG A 30 -9.42 -5.83 2.40
CA ARG A 30 -9.20 -7.24 2.75
C ARG A 30 -7.69 -7.52 2.79
N LEU A 31 -7.33 -8.58 3.51
CA LEU A 31 -5.92 -9.01 3.65
C LEU A 31 -5.55 -10.18 2.73
N ASP A 32 -6.49 -10.69 1.94
CA ASP A 32 -6.24 -11.70 0.93
C ASP A 32 -5.73 -11.10 -0.40
N GLY A 33 -5.60 -9.77 -0.48
CA GLY A 33 -5.11 -9.12 -1.68
C GLY A 33 -4.80 -7.63 -1.52
N VAL A 34 -4.60 -7.01 -2.67
CA VAL A 34 -4.22 -5.61 -2.90
C VAL A 34 -5.42 -4.82 -3.44
N ASN A 35 -6.46 -4.72 -2.62
CA ASN A 35 -7.75 -4.11 -3.00
C ASN A 35 -7.98 -2.72 -2.42
N LEU A 36 -6.97 -2.14 -1.76
CA LEU A 36 -7.11 -0.84 -1.15
C LEU A 36 -6.78 0.24 -2.20
N PRO A 37 -7.76 1.08 -2.58
CA PRO A 37 -7.49 2.23 -3.43
C PRO A 37 -6.53 3.20 -2.72
N PHE A 38 -6.04 4.19 -3.46
CA PHE A 38 -5.23 5.24 -2.85
C PHE A 38 -6.01 5.93 -1.72
N LEU A 39 -5.42 5.93 -0.53
CA LEU A 39 -5.96 6.60 0.65
C LEU A 39 -5.30 7.96 0.81
N THR A 40 -6.11 9.02 0.84
CA THR A 40 -5.69 10.35 1.29
C THR A 40 -5.58 10.37 2.83
N PRO A 41 -4.87 11.35 3.43
CA PRO A 41 -4.80 11.50 4.88
C PRO A 41 -6.16 11.66 5.60
N SER A 42 -7.18 12.13 4.88
CA SER A 42 -8.55 12.31 5.38
C SER A 42 -9.41 11.06 5.24
N ALA A 43 -9.03 10.12 4.38
CA ALA A 43 -9.82 8.95 4.05
C ALA A 43 -10.06 8.05 5.26
N ARG A 44 -11.27 7.47 5.32
CA ARG A 44 -11.64 6.44 6.28
C ARG A 44 -11.57 5.09 5.59
N TRP A 45 -11.38 4.03 6.37
CA TRP A 45 -11.28 2.68 5.83
C TRP A 45 -11.84 1.64 6.80
N ILE A 46 -12.20 0.48 6.27
CA ILE A 46 -12.79 -0.64 7.01
C ILE A 46 -12.17 -1.96 6.62
N ARG A 47 -11.95 -2.85 7.59
CA ARG A 47 -11.62 -4.25 7.33
C ARG A 47 -12.89 -5.06 7.20
N GLN A 48 -13.13 -5.62 6.02
CA GLN A 48 -14.37 -6.34 5.75
C GLN A 48 -14.44 -7.71 6.42
N ASP A 49 -13.30 -8.26 6.77
CA ASP A 49 -13.15 -9.57 7.40
C ASP A 49 -13.02 -9.47 8.92
N VAL A 50 -13.15 -8.27 9.49
CA VAL A 50 -13.18 -8.06 10.94
C VAL A 50 -14.50 -7.43 11.33
N THR A 51 -15.30 -8.20 12.04
CA THR A 51 -16.46 -7.71 12.78
C THR A 51 -16.09 -7.59 14.24
N VAL A 52 -16.76 -6.66 14.91
CA VAL A 52 -16.59 -6.45 16.33
C VAL A 52 -17.90 -6.78 17.03
N ALA A 53 -17.86 -7.71 17.98
CA ALA A 53 -18.98 -8.06 18.84
C ALA A 53 -18.93 -7.25 20.14
N GLN A 54 -20.10 -6.86 20.64
CA GLN A 54 -20.23 -6.28 21.96
C GLN A 54 -20.05 -7.38 23.01
N ALA A 55 -19.01 -7.30 23.82
CA ALA A 55 -18.87 -8.14 25.00
C ALA A 55 -19.59 -7.51 26.21
N ASN A 56 -19.87 -8.34 27.22
CA ASN A 56 -20.53 -7.92 28.46
C ASN A 56 -19.90 -6.63 29.01
N LYS A 57 -20.73 -5.63 29.35
CA LYS A 57 -20.27 -4.38 29.97
C LYS A 57 -19.52 -4.71 31.27
N VAL A 58 -18.22 -4.43 31.31
CA VAL A 58 -17.44 -4.49 32.55
C VAL A 58 -17.17 -3.05 32.98
N ARG A 59 -17.70 -2.65 34.14
CA ARG A 59 -17.44 -1.33 34.74
C ARG A 59 -17.70 -0.12 33.80
N ASN A 60 -18.85 -0.11 33.12
CA ASN A 60 -19.24 0.93 32.14
C ASN A 60 -18.36 1.03 30.87
N CYS A 61 -17.44 0.09 30.66
CA CYS A 61 -16.71 -0.01 29.40
C CYS A 61 -17.39 -1.05 28.49
N VAL A 62 -17.64 -0.68 27.24
CA VAL A 62 -18.00 -1.63 26.20
C VAL A 62 -16.72 -2.31 25.76
N LEU A 63 -16.59 -3.60 26.07
CA LEU A 63 -15.53 -4.43 25.52
C LEU A 63 -15.92 -4.78 24.08
N LEU A 64 -15.03 -4.47 23.15
CA LEU A 64 -15.17 -4.75 21.73
C LEU A 64 -14.27 -5.95 21.42
N GLY A 65 -14.89 -7.12 21.23
CA GLY A 65 -14.19 -8.35 20.82
C GLY A 65 -14.14 -8.45 19.31
N VAL A 66 -13.01 -8.84 18.74
CA VAL A 66 -12.94 -9.24 17.31
C VAL A 66 -13.55 -10.62 17.21
N ASP A 67 -14.45 -10.82 16.26
CA ASP A 67 -14.94 -12.16 15.94
C ASP A 67 -13.78 -13.06 15.44
N ASP A 68 -13.71 -14.31 15.89
CA ASP A 68 -12.61 -15.25 15.62
C ASP A 68 -12.46 -15.61 14.13
N GLN A 69 -13.38 -15.15 13.28
CA GLN A 69 -13.37 -15.35 11.83
C GLN A 69 -12.41 -14.42 11.07
N GLY A 70 -11.77 -13.44 11.73
CA GLY A 70 -10.92 -12.46 11.07
C GLY A 70 -9.53 -12.98 10.66
N VAL A 71 -9.04 -12.52 9.49
CA VAL A 71 -7.69 -12.89 9.01
C VAL A 71 -6.61 -12.11 9.77
N ALA A 72 -5.50 -12.76 10.12
CA ALA A 72 -4.35 -12.09 10.71
C ALA A 72 -3.73 -11.06 9.73
N CYS A 73 -3.37 -9.87 10.24
CA CYS A 73 -2.76 -8.79 9.43
C CYS A 73 -1.42 -9.16 8.81
N CYS A 74 -0.68 -10.05 9.47
CA CYS A 74 0.60 -10.54 9.04
C CYS A 74 0.59 -12.07 9.06
N SER A 75 1.01 -12.67 7.95
CA SER A 75 1.07 -14.12 7.79
C SER A 75 2.40 -14.75 8.24
N SER A 76 3.25 -14.01 8.95
CA SER A 76 4.48 -14.56 9.53
C SER A 76 4.15 -15.35 10.80
N GLU A 77 4.70 -16.56 10.92
CA GLU A 77 4.52 -17.44 12.08
C GLU A 77 5.07 -16.83 13.38
N HIS A 78 6.01 -15.88 13.27
CA HIS A 78 6.62 -15.17 14.40
C HIS A 78 5.94 -13.82 14.70
N CYS A 79 4.81 -13.52 14.06
CA CYS A 79 4.12 -12.25 14.27
C CYS A 79 3.30 -12.25 15.56
N THR A 80 3.49 -11.24 16.40
CA THR A 80 2.76 -11.05 17.67
C THR A 80 1.61 -10.05 17.59
N SER A 81 1.39 -9.38 16.43
CA SER A 81 0.34 -8.36 16.28
C SER A 81 -1.10 -8.89 16.20
N GLY A 82 -1.29 -10.21 16.09
CA GLY A 82 -2.62 -10.82 15.97
C GLY A 82 -3.41 -10.39 14.73
N THR A 83 -4.73 -10.24 14.89
CA THR A 83 -5.68 -9.85 13.83
C THR A 83 -5.80 -8.34 13.63
N PHE A 84 -5.29 -7.52 14.55
CA PHE A 84 -5.39 -6.06 14.45
C PHE A 84 -4.37 -5.47 13.49
N TYR A 85 -4.79 -4.45 12.74
CA TYR A 85 -3.93 -3.69 11.84
C TYR A 85 -3.99 -2.20 12.17
N TYR A 86 -2.84 -1.63 12.54
CA TYR A 86 -2.68 -0.22 12.86
C TYR A 86 -1.78 0.44 11.81
N PRO A 87 -2.32 0.92 10.67
CA PRO A 87 -1.50 1.50 9.59
C PRO A 87 -0.62 2.66 10.05
N GLU A 88 -1.00 3.33 11.15
CA GLU A 88 -0.21 4.42 11.72
C GLU A 88 1.10 3.98 12.35
N GLU A 89 1.21 2.70 12.72
CA GLU A 89 2.33 2.13 13.47
C GLU A 89 2.97 0.93 12.74
N GLN A 90 2.23 0.33 11.82
CA GLN A 90 2.52 -0.99 11.27
C GLN A 90 2.56 -0.92 9.75
N PRO A 91 3.73 -0.70 9.12
CA PRO A 91 3.85 -0.82 7.68
C PRO A 91 3.81 -2.30 7.29
N LEU A 92 2.99 -2.63 6.29
CA LEU A 92 2.88 -3.98 5.73
C LEU A 92 3.43 -4.02 4.30
N ARG A 93 4.14 -5.10 3.95
CA ARG A 93 4.51 -5.44 2.57
C ARG A 93 3.66 -6.60 2.05
N TYR A 94 3.33 -6.56 0.77
CA TYR A 94 2.63 -7.64 0.09
C TYR A 94 3.57 -8.51 -0.73
N CYS A 95 3.58 -9.81 -0.47
CA CYS A 95 4.30 -10.76 -1.32
C CYS A 95 3.40 -11.17 -2.48
N THR A 96 3.75 -10.79 -3.71
CA THR A 96 2.97 -11.16 -4.91
C THR A 96 3.03 -12.64 -5.26
N HIS A 97 3.99 -13.39 -4.70
CA HIS A 97 4.10 -14.83 -4.92
C HIS A 97 3.30 -15.65 -3.90
N CYS A 98 3.24 -15.19 -2.64
CA CYS A 98 2.47 -15.86 -1.59
C CYS A 98 1.05 -15.31 -1.44
N GLU A 99 0.76 -14.18 -2.09
CA GLU A 99 -0.50 -13.44 -1.98
C GLU A 99 -0.88 -13.11 -0.53
N ARG A 100 0.12 -12.64 0.24
CA ARG A 100 -0.01 -12.42 1.68
C ARG A 100 0.72 -11.17 2.14
N TRP A 101 0.18 -10.57 3.20
CA TRP A 101 0.77 -9.43 3.89
C TRP A 101 1.70 -9.84 5.04
N TYR A 102 2.75 -9.06 5.22
CA TYR A 102 3.71 -9.21 6.31
C TYR A 102 4.11 -7.85 6.86
N HIS A 103 4.24 -7.72 8.19
CA HIS A 103 4.85 -6.54 8.77
C HIS A 103 6.30 -6.42 8.35
N VAL A 104 6.74 -5.18 8.09
CA VAL A 104 8.16 -4.85 7.88
C VAL A 104 9.04 -5.45 8.97
N ARG A 105 8.66 -5.29 10.25
CA ARG A 105 9.40 -5.85 11.40
C ARG A 105 9.46 -7.38 11.46
N CYS A 106 8.55 -8.07 10.78
CA CYS A 106 8.49 -9.54 10.75
C CYS A 106 9.28 -10.12 9.56
N MET A 107 9.96 -9.29 8.79
CA MET A 107 10.75 -9.69 7.63
C MET A 107 12.21 -9.34 7.83
N ARG A 108 13.09 -10.11 7.19
CA ARG A 108 14.51 -9.81 7.13
C ARG A 108 14.79 -8.86 5.97
N GLN A 109 15.41 -7.71 6.24
CA GLN A 109 15.92 -6.85 5.18
C GLN A 109 17.15 -7.51 4.55
N ILE A 110 17.15 -7.64 3.23
CA ILE A 110 18.24 -8.28 2.47
C ILE A 110 19.05 -7.30 1.63
N GLY A 111 18.58 -6.05 1.52
CA GLY A 111 19.31 -5.01 0.81
C GLY A 111 18.45 -3.79 0.51
N THR A 112 18.85 -3.05 -0.51
CA THR A 112 18.11 -1.92 -1.07
C THR A 112 17.95 -2.13 -2.58
N VAL A 113 17.05 -1.38 -3.22
CA VAL A 113 16.90 -1.42 -4.69
C VAL A 113 18.25 -1.18 -5.38
N ALA A 114 19.03 -0.20 -4.90
CA ALA A 114 20.35 0.10 -5.46
C ALA A 114 21.34 -1.05 -5.24
N SER A 115 21.43 -1.61 -4.02
CA SER A 115 22.39 -2.69 -3.75
C SER A 115 22.08 -3.95 -4.56
N ILE A 116 20.79 -4.29 -4.69
CA ILE A 116 20.33 -5.44 -5.47
C ILE A 116 20.63 -5.24 -6.96
N ARG A 117 20.47 -4.02 -7.50
CA ARG A 117 20.88 -3.72 -8.89
C ARG A 117 22.39 -3.86 -9.11
N SER A 118 23.21 -3.57 -8.11
CA SER A 118 24.68 -3.65 -8.21
C SER A 118 25.27 -5.04 -7.97
N LEU A 119 24.50 -5.98 -7.39
CA LEU A 119 25.00 -7.33 -7.15
C LEU A 119 25.29 -8.06 -8.47
N THR A 120 26.46 -8.68 -8.56
CA THR A 120 26.75 -9.67 -9.60
C THR A 120 26.04 -10.97 -9.20
N TYR A 121 24.98 -11.32 -9.92
CA TYR A 121 24.22 -12.53 -9.64
C TYR A 121 24.98 -13.78 -10.06
N ALA A 122 24.90 -14.84 -9.25
CA ALA A 122 25.36 -16.15 -9.66
C ALA A 122 24.60 -16.60 -10.91
N GLN A 123 25.26 -17.37 -11.78
CA GLN A 123 24.69 -17.90 -13.02
C GLN A 123 23.36 -18.63 -12.70
N GLY A 124 22.24 -18.16 -13.28
CA GLY A 124 20.90 -18.74 -13.07
C GLY A 124 20.06 -18.10 -11.96
N SER A 125 20.58 -17.13 -11.22
CA SER A 125 19.78 -16.27 -10.33
C SER A 125 19.52 -14.92 -11.00
N GLU A 126 18.25 -14.51 -11.10
CA GLU A 126 17.88 -13.20 -11.64
C GLU A 126 17.06 -12.43 -10.61
N PRO A 127 17.36 -11.14 -10.37
CA PRO A 127 16.52 -10.31 -9.53
C PRO A 127 15.12 -10.18 -10.11
N PRO A 128 14.11 -9.89 -9.28
CA PRO A 128 12.77 -9.59 -9.77
C PRO A 128 12.80 -8.53 -10.86
N SER A 129 12.11 -8.80 -11.97
CA SER A 129 12.16 -7.96 -13.18
C SER A 129 11.79 -6.50 -12.93
N TRP A 130 10.93 -6.23 -11.92
CA TRP A 130 10.53 -4.88 -11.55
C TRP A 130 11.65 -4.10 -10.85
N ILE A 131 12.57 -4.77 -10.13
CA ILE A 131 13.71 -4.12 -9.47
C ILE A 131 14.69 -3.62 -10.52
N VAL A 132 14.98 -4.44 -11.54
CA VAL A 132 15.95 -4.13 -12.60
C VAL A 132 15.37 -3.42 -13.81
N TRP A 133 14.06 -3.12 -13.80
CA TRP A 133 13.41 -2.41 -14.90
C TRP A 133 14.08 -1.06 -15.15
N LYS A 134 14.36 -0.77 -16.43
CA LYS A 134 14.90 0.50 -16.91
C LYS A 134 13.96 1.09 -17.95
N ALA A 135 13.86 2.41 -17.97
CA ALA A 135 13.10 3.08 -19.02
C ALA A 135 13.76 2.86 -20.39
N PRO A 136 13.00 2.87 -21.51
CA PRO A 136 13.58 2.86 -22.84
C PRO A 136 14.56 4.01 -23.04
N SER A 137 15.61 3.78 -23.84
CA SER A 137 16.64 4.80 -24.13
C SER A 137 16.10 6.06 -24.81
N THR A 138 14.89 6.00 -25.39
CA THR A 138 14.20 7.13 -26.01
C THR A 138 13.52 8.06 -25.01
N THR A 139 13.41 7.68 -23.73
CA THR A 139 12.79 8.49 -22.68
C THR A 139 13.78 9.54 -22.16
N PRO A 140 13.38 10.83 -22.00
CA PRO A 140 14.25 11.84 -21.40
C PRO A 140 14.76 11.41 -20.02
N SER A 141 16.00 11.75 -19.70
CA SER A 141 16.69 11.24 -18.50
C SER A 141 15.94 11.50 -17.18
N HIS A 142 15.35 12.68 -17.01
CA HIS A 142 14.58 13.03 -15.81
C HIS A 142 13.28 12.21 -15.72
N VAL A 143 12.56 12.05 -16.83
CA VAL A 143 11.33 11.22 -16.90
C VAL A 143 11.66 9.75 -16.67
N ALA A 144 12.76 9.27 -17.25
CA ALA A 144 13.26 7.91 -17.08
C ALA A 144 13.55 7.63 -15.61
N SER A 145 14.28 8.55 -14.96
CA SER A 145 14.58 8.46 -13.53
C SER A 145 13.29 8.37 -12.71
N ASP A 146 12.34 9.29 -12.87
CA ASP A 146 11.10 9.28 -12.11
C ASP A 146 10.29 7.99 -12.32
N LEU A 147 10.18 7.51 -13.56
CA LEU A 147 9.48 6.26 -13.88
C LEU A 147 10.16 5.04 -13.28
N GLU A 148 11.50 4.94 -13.35
CA GLU A 148 12.23 3.84 -12.73
C GLU A 148 12.04 3.84 -11.21
N HIS A 149 12.04 5.02 -10.58
CA HIS A 149 11.71 5.15 -9.18
C HIS A 149 10.26 4.70 -8.95
N LEU A 150 9.26 5.14 -9.71
CA LEU A 150 7.87 4.71 -9.48
C LEU A 150 7.66 3.20 -9.70
N VAL A 151 8.23 2.60 -10.75
CA VAL A 151 8.11 1.15 -11.05
C VAL A 151 8.74 0.31 -9.93
N THR A 152 9.85 0.78 -9.36
CA THR A 152 10.55 0.13 -8.25
C THR A 152 9.94 0.43 -6.88
N LEU A 153 8.79 1.10 -6.81
CA LEU A 153 8.10 1.27 -5.54
C LEU A 153 7.60 -0.08 -5.02
N PRO A 154 7.97 -0.48 -3.80
CA PRO A 154 7.48 -1.71 -3.20
C PRO A 154 5.97 -1.63 -2.90
N ILE A 155 5.28 -2.77 -2.95
CA ILE A 155 3.84 -2.83 -2.62
C ILE A 155 3.70 -2.76 -1.10
N GLN A 156 3.24 -1.61 -0.60
CA GLN A 156 3.18 -1.31 0.83
C GLN A 156 1.85 -0.71 1.24
N ARG A 157 1.38 -1.08 2.43
CA ARG A 157 0.39 -0.33 3.20
C ARG A 157 1.09 0.46 4.29
N GLY A 158 0.70 1.73 4.42
CA GLY A 158 1.22 2.63 5.44
C GLY A 158 2.63 3.10 5.11
N TYR A 159 2.73 4.21 4.38
CA TYR A 159 3.99 4.94 4.22
C TYR A 159 4.18 5.88 5.41
N LEU A 160 4.99 5.45 6.39
CA LEU A 160 5.25 6.21 7.62
C LEU A 160 6.07 7.49 7.38
N LEU A 161 6.86 7.51 6.31
CA LEU A 161 7.55 8.68 5.80
C LEU A 161 6.78 9.12 4.56
N GLY A 162 6.03 10.22 4.67
CA GLY A 162 5.40 10.87 3.53
C GLY A 162 5.89 12.31 3.39
N PRO A 163 5.37 13.08 2.42
CA PRO A 163 5.64 14.52 2.34
C PRO A 163 5.26 15.19 3.68
N PRO A 164 5.87 16.35 4.03
CA PRO A 164 5.50 17.09 5.23
C PRO A 164 3.98 17.26 5.37
N GLY A 165 3.41 16.82 6.50
CA GLY A 165 1.96 16.81 6.73
C GLY A 165 1.21 15.54 6.29
N ALA A 166 1.88 14.58 5.66
CA ALA A 166 1.28 13.29 5.33
C ALA A 166 1.07 12.44 6.59
N HIS A 167 -0.15 11.93 6.75
CA HIS A 167 -0.43 10.90 7.73
C HIS A 167 0.03 9.53 7.21
N PRO A 168 0.41 8.60 8.12
CA PRO A 168 0.90 7.26 7.80
C PRO A 168 -0.12 6.32 7.12
N LEU A 169 -1.22 6.86 6.60
CA LEU A 169 -2.33 6.11 5.99
C LEU A 169 -2.20 5.99 4.47
N LEU A 170 -1.17 6.59 3.86
CA LEU A 170 -0.99 6.53 2.42
C LEU A 170 -0.75 5.08 1.95
N SER A 171 -1.48 4.69 0.91
CA SER A 171 -1.49 3.34 0.34
C SER A 171 -1.45 3.46 -1.19
N PHE A 172 -0.55 2.72 -1.86
CA PHE A 172 -0.27 2.87 -3.31
C PHE A 172 -0.24 1.54 -4.05
N GLU A 173 -0.88 0.50 -3.52
CA GLU A 173 -0.64 -0.87 -3.96
C GLU A 173 -1.27 -1.14 -5.31
N MET A 174 -2.54 -0.75 -5.46
CA MET A 174 -3.24 -0.83 -6.73
C MET A 174 -2.52 -0.05 -7.82
N PHE A 175 -2.06 1.18 -7.51
CA PHE A 175 -1.27 1.99 -8.42
C PHE A 175 0.05 1.31 -8.80
N SER A 176 0.82 0.83 -7.82
CA SER A 176 2.12 0.19 -8.06
C SER A 176 1.98 -1.06 -8.94
N ILE A 177 0.91 -1.83 -8.72
CA ILE A 177 0.59 -2.99 -9.54
C ILE A 177 0.19 -2.58 -10.96
N ALA A 178 -0.73 -1.61 -11.09
CA ALA A 178 -1.17 -1.10 -12.38
C ALA A 178 -0.01 -0.56 -13.21
N LEU A 179 0.89 0.21 -12.59
CA LEU A 179 2.09 0.73 -13.24
C LEU A 179 3.02 -0.40 -13.70
N ARG A 180 3.30 -1.38 -12.83
CA ARG A 180 4.14 -2.55 -13.17
C ARG A 180 3.52 -3.39 -14.28
N GLN A 181 2.19 -3.53 -14.32
CA GLN A 181 1.49 -4.21 -15.41
C GLN A 181 1.56 -3.41 -16.71
N ALA A 182 1.36 -2.09 -16.63
CA ALA A 182 1.45 -1.20 -17.77
C ALA A 182 2.83 -1.28 -18.43
N VAL A 183 3.93 -1.11 -17.68
CA VAL A 183 5.28 -1.13 -18.26
C VAL A 183 5.73 -2.49 -18.80
N ARG A 184 5.05 -3.59 -18.41
CA ARG A 184 5.27 -4.93 -18.98
C ARG A 184 4.47 -5.18 -20.25
N SER A 185 3.46 -4.36 -20.54
CA SER A 185 2.64 -4.50 -21.74
C SER A 185 3.45 -4.17 -22.99
N ARG A 186 3.32 -4.99 -24.03
CA ARG A 186 3.90 -4.72 -25.36
C ARG A 186 3.38 -3.42 -26.00
N ARG A 187 2.26 -2.88 -25.49
CA ARG A 187 1.64 -1.64 -25.96
C ARG A 187 2.11 -0.41 -25.19
N PHE A 188 2.93 -0.58 -24.15
CA PHE A 188 3.42 0.55 -23.37
C PHE A 188 4.32 1.43 -24.23
N LYS A 189 3.96 2.71 -24.30
CA LYS A 189 4.80 3.75 -24.88
C LYS A 189 5.30 4.61 -23.73
N ALA A 190 6.61 4.59 -23.51
CA ALA A 190 7.20 5.42 -22.47
C ALA A 190 6.99 6.90 -22.84
N PRO A 191 6.58 7.74 -21.89
CA PRO A 191 6.41 9.17 -22.10
C PRO A 191 7.70 9.83 -22.62
N THR A 192 7.54 10.79 -23.52
CA THR A 192 8.65 11.55 -24.11
C THR A 192 8.74 12.98 -23.59
N THR A 193 7.74 13.42 -22.82
CA THR A 193 7.73 14.71 -22.14
C THR A 193 7.24 14.56 -20.70
N THR A 194 7.54 15.54 -19.85
CA THR A 194 7.03 15.60 -18.47
C THR A 194 5.50 15.66 -18.44
N THR A 195 4.89 16.41 -19.37
CA THR A 195 3.43 16.53 -19.48
C THR A 195 2.78 15.19 -19.82
N GLU A 196 3.34 14.46 -20.78
CA GLU A 196 2.87 13.11 -21.11
C GLU A 196 3.00 12.15 -19.93
N ALA A 197 4.12 12.21 -19.20
CA ALA A 197 4.33 11.39 -18.02
C ALA A 197 3.28 11.67 -16.96
N GLU A 198 3.02 12.95 -16.69
CA GLU A 198 2.01 13.37 -15.73
C GLU A 198 0.61 12.88 -16.12
N VAL A 199 0.22 13.03 -17.39
CA VAL A 199 -1.08 12.53 -17.89
C VAL A 199 -1.19 11.02 -17.73
N VAL A 200 -0.15 10.26 -18.04
CA VAL A 200 -0.14 8.80 -17.89
C VAL A 200 -0.30 8.41 -16.41
N LEU A 201 0.45 9.04 -15.51
CA LEU A 201 0.38 8.76 -14.07
C LEU A 201 -0.96 9.15 -13.47
N GLN A 202 -1.50 10.33 -13.81
CA GLN A 202 -2.82 10.76 -13.36
C GLN A 202 -3.94 9.85 -13.86
N ASN A 203 -3.87 9.39 -15.10
CA ASN A 203 -4.85 8.44 -15.64
C ASN A 203 -4.83 7.11 -14.88
N MET A 204 -3.65 6.61 -14.50
CA MET A 204 -3.54 5.42 -13.64
C MET A 204 -4.04 5.70 -12.22
N LEU A 205 -3.76 6.88 -11.66
CA LEU A 205 -4.26 7.26 -10.34
C LEU A 205 -5.79 7.30 -10.31
N LYS A 206 -6.43 8.01 -11.25
CA LYS A 206 -7.89 8.15 -11.32
C LYS A 206 -8.63 6.82 -11.27
N THR A 207 -8.11 5.77 -11.92
CA THR A 207 -8.75 4.44 -11.89
C THR A 207 -8.55 3.69 -10.57
N THR A 208 -7.69 4.19 -9.67
CA THR A 208 -7.33 3.59 -8.39
C THR A 208 -7.68 4.46 -7.18
N LEU A 209 -8.31 5.63 -7.38
CA LEU A 209 -8.79 6.50 -6.30
C LEU A 209 -10.11 5.97 -5.73
N LEU A 210 -10.31 6.15 -4.41
CA LEU A 210 -11.59 5.88 -3.77
C LEU A 210 -12.69 6.84 -4.28
N GLU A 211 -12.30 8.10 -4.52
CA GLU A 211 -13.15 9.17 -5.02
C GLU A 211 -12.50 9.86 -6.23
N ASN A 212 -13.25 9.98 -7.33
CA ASN A 212 -12.85 10.77 -8.49
C ASN A 212 -13.13 12.27 -8.27
N ASN A 213 -12.52 12.86 -7.23
CA ASN A 213 -12.56 14.31 -7.01
C ASN A 213 -11.17 14.94 -7.23
N ASP A 214 -11.14 16.20 -7.67
CA ASP A 214 -9.89 16.89 -8.05
C ASP A 214 -8.93 17.07 -6.87
N LEU A 215 -9.46 17.20 -5.64
CA LEU A 215 -8.65 17.37 -4.44
C LEU A 215 -7.84 16.10 -4.11
N SER A 216 -8.50 14.94 -4.18
CA SER A 216 -7.89 13.62 -3.95
C SER A 216 -6.84 13.31 -5.00
N LEU A 217 -7.09 13.67 -6.26
CA LEU A 217 -6.10 13.52 -7.33
C LEU A 217 -4.87 14.39 -7.08
N ARG A 218 -5.05 15.66 -6.69
CA ARG A 218 -3.93 16.57 -6.39
C ARG A 218 -3.05 16.03 -5.26
N GLU A 219 -3.66 15.55 -4.18
CA GLU A 219 -2.93 14.95 -3.04
C GLU A 219 -2.20 13.67 -3.44
N ALA A 220 -2.84 12.81 -4.23
CA ALA A 220 -2.25 11.59 -4.75
C ALA A 220 -1.03 11.88 -5.63
N THR A 221 -1.15 12.83 -6.56
CA THR A 221 -0.05 13.28 -7.43
C THR A 221 1.12 13.83 -6.61
N ALA A 222 0.84 14.67 -5.61
CA ALA A 222 1.90 15.22 -4.75
C ALA A 222 2.67 14.12 -4.00
N ALA A 223 1.96 13.13 -3.46
CA ALA A 223 2.56 12.00 -2.78
C ALA A 223 3.33 11.07 -3.74
N LEU A 224 2.87 10.87 -4.99
CA LEU A 224 3.64 10.17 -6.02
C LEU A 224 4.94 10.89 -6.36
N HIS A 225 4.92 12.20 -6.59
CA HIS A 225 6.14 12.96 -6.87
C HIS A 225 7.14 12.89 -5.73
N TRP A 226 6.66 12.91 -4.48
CA TRP A 226 7.51 12.71 -3.32
C TRP A 226 8.16 11.32 -3.35
N LEU A 227 7.37 10.28 -3.57
CA LEU A 227 7.86 8.89 -3.66
C LEU A 227 8.84 8.69 -4.82
N ALA A 228 8.61 9.32 -5.98
CA ALA A 228 9.51 9.28 -7.13
C ALA A 228 10.92 9.81 -6.79
N ARG A 229 11.03 10.73 -5.84
CA ARG A 229 12.30 11.35 -5.42
C ARG A 229 13.02 10.59 -4.31
N VAL A 230 12.39 9.62 -3.65
CA VAL A 230 13.05 8.80 -2.62
C VAL A 230 14.14 7.97 -3.28
N PRO A 231 15.44 8.16 -2.96
CA PRO A 231 16.54 7.49 -3.66
C PRO A 231 16.46 5.97 -3.59
N MET A 232 16.84 5.26 -4.65
CA MET A 232 16.86 3.78 -4.67
C MET A 232 17.73 3.17 -3.55
N GLY A 233 18.77 3.87 -3.09
CA GLY A 233 19.60 3.45 -1.97
C GLY A 233 18.91 3.49 -0.61
N GLN A 234 17.76 4.16 -0.49
CA GLN A 234 16.98 4.25 0.75
C GLN A 234 15.74 3.35 0.73
N ARG A 235 15.56 2.55 -0.33
CA ARG A 235 14.38 1.69 -0.51
C ARG A 235 14.71 0.28 -0.09
N PRO A 236 14.34 -0.13 1.14
CA PRO A 236 14.69 -1.43 1.66
C PRO A 236 13.91 -2.52 0.91
N ILE A 237 14.61 -3.61 0.65
CA ILE A 237 14.09 -4.83 0.05
C ILE A 237 14.15 -5.94 1.08
N TYR A 238 13.05 -6.69 1.18
CA TYR A 238 12.85 -7.69 2.22
C TYR A 238 12.69 -9.08 1.64
N GLU A 239 13.06 -10.07 2.43
CA GLU A 239 12.81 -11.47 2.16
C GLU A 239 11.45 -11.88 2.72
N CYS A 240 10.70 -12.68 1.96
CA CYS A 240 9.44 -13.24 2.42
C CYS A 240 9.67 -14.24 3.57
N PRO A 241 8.95 -14.12 4.70
CA PRO A 241 9.11 -15.04 5.83
C PRO A 241 8.77 -16.50 5.50
N ARG A 242 7.97 -16.75 4.46
CA ARG A 242 7.58 -18.11 4.06
C ARG A 242 8.55 -18.77 3.08
N ARG A 243 9.24 -17.99 2.22
CA ARG A 243 10.13 -18.51 1.18
C ARG A 243 11.27 -17.53 0.88
N ALA A 244 12.50 -17.98 1.10
CA ALA A 244 13.71 -17.17 0.97
C ALA A 244 13.95 -16.55 -0.43
N HIS A 245 13.44 -17.17 -1.49
CA HIS A 245 13.60 -16.66 -2.86
C HIS A 245 12.52 -15.63 -3.27
N HIS A 246 11.51 -15.38 -2.43
CA HIS A 246 10.53 -14.33 -2.69
C HIS A 246 11.01 -13.00 -2.11
N VAL A 247 10.96 -11.96 -2.93
CA VAL A 247 11.47 -10.62 -2.61
C VAL A 247 10.32 -9.60 -2.59
N LEU A 248 10.31 -8.72 -1.58
CA LEU A 248 9.30 -7.70 -1.33
C LEU A 248 9.87 -6.28 -1.29
#